data_AF-A0A7J6DVM8-F1
#
_entry.id   AF-A0A7J6DVM8-F1
#
_cell.length_a   1.000
_cell.length_b   1.000
_cell.length_c   1.000
_cell.angle_alpha   90.00
_cell.angle_beta   90.00
_cell.angle_gamma   90.00
#
_symmetry.space_group_name_H-M   'P 1'
#
loop_
_entity.id
_entity.type
_entity.pdbx_description
1 polymer ?
#
loop_
_entity_poly.entity_id
_entity_poly.type
_entity_poly.pdbx_seq_one_letter_code
_entity_poly.pdbx_strand_id
1 'polypeptide(L)'
;MDRSRNFQRRNPSSSSSNSSRFTASKSSNLVPSTPKSGPNTHDNTRHGRSRPRYSAPQGPHNPNDLSDLPTIVGTCPFMCPEGERTQRERLRDLAVFERLNGNPALSSPSLAVKKFCRTITTKEMHKSDVRPLPVLVETLNYLLKLLNSTERSFEVIHDFVFDRTRSIRQDLSMQNIVNGEVINMYQEMVKFHVISHYKLRSCSNSQDASSLHYLNMEQLTKTLTSLLDLYEANRSSSSACGNEAEFHSFYVLLHLGSKSQPMGESLSL
;
A
#
# COMPACT_ATOMS: atom_id res chain seq x y z
N MET A 1 71.61 -9.34 -23.40
CA MET A 1 71.58 -10.42 -22.39
C MET A 1 70.37 -10.20 -21.50
N ASP A 2 69.84 -11.32 -21.06
CA ASP A 2 68.47 -11.61 -20.60
C ASP A 2 68.25 -11.34 -19.08
N ARG A 3 67.05 -10.89 -18.68
CA ARG A 3 66.13 -11.56 -17.70
C ARG A 3 65.27 -10.64 -16.81
N SER A 4 63.96 -10.70 -17.09
CA SER A 4 62.85 -11.19 -16.23
C SER A 4 62.40 -10.51 -14.91
N ARG A 5 61.11 -10.11 -14.97
CA ARG A 5 59.95 -10.43 -14.08
C ARG A 5 59.64 -9.63 -12.78
N ASN A 6 58.41 -9.07 -12.82
CA ASN A 6 57.24 -9.33 -11.96
C ASN A 6 56.66 -8.22 -11.04
N PHE A 7 55.32 -8.22 -11.09
CA PHE A 7 54.28 -7.42 -10.41
C PHE A 7 54.32 -7.43 -8.86
N GLN A 8 53.81 -6.35 -8.23
CA GLN A 8 52.65 -6.43 -7.30
C GLN A 8 52.12 -5.08 -6.77
N ARG A 9 50.79 -5.04 -6.63
CA ARG A 9 49.93 -4.00 -6.03
C ARG A 9 50.10 -3.91 -4.50
N ARG A 10 49.78 -2.75 -3.91
CA ARG A 10 49.26 -2.62 -2.53
C ARG A 10 48.11 -1.60 -2.44
N ASN A 11 47.07 -1.99 -1.69
CA ASN A 11 45.78 -1.34 -1.44
C ASN A 11 45.86 -0.09 -0.53
N PRO A 12 44.72 0.62 -0.36
CA PRO A 12 44.34 1.02 0.98
C PRO A 12 42.90 0.62 1.40
N SER A 13 42.84 0.19 2.67
CA SER A 13 41.82 0.43 3.71
C SER A 13 40.32 0.17 3.47
N SER A 14 39.88 -0.93 4.09
CA SER A 14 38.65 -1.13 4.88
C SER A 14 37.61 0.00 4.95
N SER A 15 36.40 -0.28 4.44
CA SER A 15 35.16 0.32 4.92
C SER A 15 34.25 -0.77 5.48
N SER A 16 33.77 -0.51 6.70
CA SER A 16 32.95 -1.38 7.54
C SER A 16 31.52 -1.45 7.00
N SER A 17 31.09 -2.66 6.66
CA SER A 17 29.74 -3.00 6.21
C SER A 17 28.79 -3.14 7.40
N ASN A 18 27.89 -2.17 7.59
CA ASN A 18 26.76 -2.33 8.50
C ASN A 18 25.57 -2.96 7.76
N SER A 19 25.35 -4.25 8.04
CA SER A 19 24.23 -5.03 7.56
C SER A 19 23.05 -4.85 8.51
N SER A 20 22.02 -4.08 8.10
CA SER A 20 20.79 -3.93 8.89
C SER A 20 19.87 -5.13 8.64
N ARG A 21 19.91 -6.10 9.57
CA ARG A 21 18.95 -7.22 9.65
C ARG A 21 17.57 -6.71 10.06
N PHE A 22 16.56 -7.02 9.26
CA PHE A 22 15.16 -6.91 9.66
C PHE A 22 14.84 -7.99 10.71
N THR A 23 14.47 -7.57 11.91
CA THR A 23 13.91 -8.46 12.94
C THR A 23 12.40 -8.27 13.00
N ALA A 24 11.67 -9.38 12.82
CA ALA A 24 10.23 -9.43 12.96
C ALA A 24 9.86 -9.60 14.44
N SER A 25 9.27 -8.57 15.04
CA SER A 25 8.69 -8.66 16.38
C SER A 25 7.26 -9.20 16.30
N LYS A 26 7.10 -10.49 16.63
CA LYS A 26 5.80 -11.07 16.97
C LYS A 26 5.43 -10.66 18.39
N SER A 27 4.32 -9.94 18.56
CA SER A 27 3.68 -9.79 19.87
C SER A 27 2.42 -10.66 19.91
N SER A 28 2.49 -11.72 20.70
CA SER A 28 1.38 -12.61 21.05
C SER A 28 0.85 -12.20 22.42
N ASN A 29 -0.41 -11.74 22.49
CA ASN A 29 -1.12 -11.63 23.77
C ASN A 29 -2.26 -12.66 23.79
N LEU A 30 -2.00 -13.75 24.52
CA LEU A 30 -2.97 -14.73 24.99
C LEU A 30 -3.46 -14.26 26.36
N VAL A 31 -4.78 -14.13 26.54
CA VAL A 31 -5.41 -14.12 27.87
C VAL A 31 -6.55 -15.15 27.86
N PRO A 32 -6.55 -16.11 28.81
CA PRO A 32 -7.60 -17.13 28.90
C PRO A 32 -8.75 -16.66 29.80
N SER A 33 -9.99 -16.79 29.33
CA SER A 33 -11.20 -16.62 30.14
C SER A 33 -11.70 -17.97 30.65
N THR A 34 -11.75 -18.11 31.98
CA THR A 34 -12.39 -19.24 32.69
C THR A 34 -13.82 -18.88 33.06
N PRO A 35 -14.78 -19.83 33.05
CA PRO A 35 -16.17 -19.58 33.44
C PRO A 35 -16.44 -20.05 34.88
N LYS A 36 -17.11 -19.23 35.70
CA LYS A 36 -17.80 -19.73 36.89
C LYS A 36 -19.15 -19.05 37.14
N SER A 37 -20.08 -19.94 37.43
CA SER A 37 -21.49 -19.85 37.74
C SER A 37 -21.78 -19.32 39.14
N GLY A 38 -22.98 -18.74 39.31
CA GLY A 38 -23.61 -18.45 40.60
C GLY A 38 -25.14 -18.41 40.47
N PRO A 39 -25.93 -18.83 41.48
CA PRO A 39 -27.29 -19.34 41.28
C PRO A 39 -28.43 -18.37 41.64
N ASN A 40 -29.63 -18.79 41.19
CA ASN A 40 -30.97 -18.24 41.35
C ASN A 40 -31.33 -17.63 42.72
N THR A 41 -32.23 -16.64 42.68
CA THR A 41 -33.27 -16.48 43.71
C THR A 41 -34.57 -15.98 43.09
N HIS A 42 -35.66 -16.63 43.47
CA HIS A 42 -37.04 -16.37 43.09
C HIS A 42 -37.56 -15.07 43.71
N ASP A 43 -38.42 -14.34 42.98
CA ASP A 43 -39.63 -13.82 43.61
C ASP A 43 -40.79 -13.66 42.61
N ASN A 44 -41.98 -14.01 43.09
CA ASN A 44 -43.26 -14.13 42.41
C ASN A 44 -44.08 -12.86 42.65
N THR A 45 -44.65 -12.24 41.61
CA THR A 45 -45.97 -11.61 41.78
C THR A 45 -46.75 -11.46 40.48
N ARG A 46 -48.06 -11.41 40.64
CA ARG A 46 -49.14 -11.87 39.77
C ARG A 46 -49.79 -10.74 38.93
N HIS A 47 -50.38 -11.18 37.82
CA HIS A 47 -51.61 -10.68 37.16
C HIS A 47 -51.55 -9.51 36.17
N GLY A 48 -52.08 -9.77 34.96
CA GLY A 48 -52.55 -8.77 34.01
C GLY A 48 -52.59 -9.24 32.56
N ARG A 49 -53.73 -9.78 32.10
CA ARG A 49 -54.01 -10.14 30.69
C ARG A 49 -53.80 -8.95 29.75
N SER A 50 -53.12 -9.18 28.62
CA SER A 50 -53.44 -8.63 27.28
C SER A 50 -52.48 -9.23 26.23
N ARG A 51 -53.00 -9.91 25.20
CA ARG A 51 -52.22 -10.39 24.05
C ARG A 51 -51.91 -9.21 23.11
N PRO A 52 -50.65 -8.91 22.75
CA PRO A 52 -50.35 -8.07 21.60
C PRO A 52 -50.07 -8.93 20.37
N ARG A 53 -50.60 -8.47 19.24
CA ARG A 53 -50.29 -8.90 17.86
C ARG A 53 -48.78 -9.11 17.67
N TYR A 54 -48.41 -10.25 17.11
CA TYR A 54 -47.11 -10.44 16.48
C TYR A 54 -47.01 -9.52 15.26
N SER A 55 -46.33 -8.39 15.42
CA SER A 55 -45.71 -7.67 14.29
C SER A 55 -44.43 -8.42 13.92
N ALA A 56 -44.33 -8.81 12.65
CA ALA A 56 -43.20 -9.54 12.09
C ALA A 56 -41.87 -8.85 12.44
N PRO A 57 -40.82 -9.60 12.84
CA PRO A 57 -39.48 -9.04 12.91
C PRO A 57 -39.09 -8.59 11.50
N GLN A 58 -38.70 -7.33 11.37
CA GLN A 58 -37.98 -6.86 10.20
C GLN A 58 -36.79 -7.79 9.98
N GLY A 59 -36.67 -8.29 8.75
CA GLY A 59 -35.66 -9.27 8.37
C GLY A 59 -34.24 -8.80 8.71
N PRO A 60 -33.28 -9.73 8.80
CA PRO A 60 -31.92 -9.39 9.17
C PRO A 60 -31.37 -8.38 8.17
N HIS A 61 -30.97 -7.20 8.66
CA HIS A 61 -30.13 -6.28 7.91
C HIS A 61 -28.91 -7.06 7.43
N ASN A 62 -28.73 -7.10 6.11
CA ASN A 62 -27.63 -7.78 5.46
C ASN A 62 -26.31 -7.09 5.89
N PRO A 63 -25.38 -7.77 6.58
CA PRO A 63 -24.14 -7.15 7.06
C PRO A 63 -23.16 -6.75 5.94
N ASN A 64 -23.55 -6.93 4.67
CA ASN A 64 -22.76 -6.59 3.48
C ASN A 64 -23.16 -5.27 2.82
N ASP A 65 -24.03 -4.46 3.44
CA ASP A 65 -24.33 -3.13 2.92
C ASP A 65 -23.24 -2.12 3.28
N LEU A 66 -22.08 -2.29 2.64
CA LEU A 66 -20.92 -1.38 2.71
C LEU A 66 -21.21 -0.02 2.03
N SER A 67 -22.39 0.15 1.43
CA SER A 67 -22.77 1.36 0.70
C SER A 67 -23.12 2.55 1.62
N ASP A 68 -23.30 2.31 2.92
CA ASP A 68 -23.72 3.32 3.92
C ASP A 68 -22.61 3.75 4.90
N LEU A 69 -21.34 3.35 4.67
CA LEU A 69 -20.23 3.85 5.47
C LEU A 69 -19.91 5.30 5.04
N PRO A 70 -19.85 6.27 5.96
CA PRO A 70 -19.55 7.65 5.61
C PRO A 70 -18.16 7.71 4.97
N THR A 71 -18.13 8.11 3.70
CA THR A 71 -16.91 8.35 2.95
C THR A 71 -16.03 9.32 3.72
N ILE A 72 -14.89 8.83 4.23
CA ILE A 72 -13.92 9.69 4.89
C ILE A 72 -13.38 10.67 3.84
N VAL A 73 -13.39 11.96 4.14
CA VAL A 73 -12.71 12.98 3.32
C VAL A 73 -11.46 13.39 4.08
N GLY A 74 -10.31 13.15 3.46
CA GLY A 74 -9.01 13.50 4.02
C GLY A 74 -8.82 15.00 4.14
N THR A 75 -8.03 15.42 5.13
CA THR A 75 -7.76 16.84 5.44
C THR A 75 -6.28 17.12 5.65
N CYS A 76 -5.40 16.12 5.45
CA CYS A 76 -3.95 16.34 5.51
C CYS A 76 -3.50 17.29 4.39
N PRO A 77 -2.97 18.49 4.70
CA PRO A 77 -2.60 19.46 3.68
C PRO A 77 -1.22 19.19 3.05
N PHE A 78 -0.53 18.14 3.48
CA PHE A 78 0.85 17.82 3.08
C PHE A 78 0.98 16.41 2.49
N MET A 79 2.08 16.14 1.80
CA MET A 79 2.41 14.81 1.27
C MET A 79 2.55 13.72 2.36
N CYS A 80 2.75 14.12 3.62
CA CYS A 80 2.77 13.27 4.80
C CYS A 80 2.10 13.98 6.00
N PRO A 81 1.19 13.30 6.73
CA PRO A 81 0.65 13.81 7.99
C PRO A 81 1.74 14.21 8.98
N GLU A 82 1.53 15.31 9.70
CA GLU A 82 2.51 15.84 10.66
C GLU A 82 2.84 14.85 11.78
N GLY A 83 1.82 14.16 12.31
CA GLY A 83 2.01 13.13 13.33
C GLY A 83 2.91 11.99 12.84
N GLU A 84 2.69 11.51 11.62
CA GLU A 84 3.53 10.48 11.01
C GLU A 84 4.97 10.99 10.78
N ARG A 85 5.15 12.20 10.24
CA ARG A 85 6.47 12.79 10.03
C ARG A 85 7.25 12.91 11.34
N THR A 86 6.63 13.48 12.37
CA THR A 86 7.23 13.66 13.71
C THR A 86 7.60 12.32 14.33
N GLN A 87 6.73 11.31 14.20
CA GLN A 87 7.01 9.97 14.69
C GLN A 87 8.21 9.35 13.97
N ARG A 88 8.31 9.51 12.65
CA ARG A 88 9.43 8.97 11.86
C ARG A 88 10.74 9.72 12.11
N GLU A 89 10.72 11.02 12.41
CA GLU A 89 11.88 11.76 12.91
C GLU A 89 12.37 11.20 14.25
N ARG A 90 11.46 11.00 15.21
CA ARG A 90 11.77 10.43 16.53
C ARG A 90 12.34 9.02 16.44
N LEU A 91 11.78 8.17 15.57
CA LEU A 91 12.20 6.79 15.37
C LEU A 91 13.39 6.64 14.41
N ARG A 92 13.85 7.73 13.77
CA ARG A 92 14.88 7.72 12.71
C ARG A 92 14.52 6.81 11.53
N ASP A 93 13.23 6.74 11.19
CA ASP A 93 12.66 5.95 10.09
C ASP A 93 12.35 6.83 8.85
N LEU A 94 13.21 7.82 8.58
CA LEU A 94 13.15 8.65 7.38
C LEU A 94 13.92 8.00 6.23
N ALA A 95 13.27 7.84 5.08
CA ALA A 95 13.93 7.44 3.85
C ALA A 95 14.91 8.52 3.39
N VAL A 96 15.89 8.17 2.55
CA VAL A 96 16.96 9.09 2.12
C VAL A 96 16.41 10.39 1.49
N PHE A 97 15.31 10.31 0.75
CA PHE A 97 14.67 11.45 0.09
C PHE A 97 13.88 12.35 1.03
N GLU A 98 13.64 11.90 2.26
CA GLU A 98 12.83 12.62 3.25
C GLU A 98 13.69 13.40 4.25
N ARG A 99 15.02 13.26 4.16
CA ARG A 99 15.96 13.79 5.14
C ARG A 99 16.37 15.21 4.80
N LEU A 100 16.12 16.13 5.72
CA LEU A 100 16.62 17.50 5.61
C LEU A 100 18.14 17.50 5.76
N ASN A 101 18.85 17.95 4.72
CA ASN A 101 20.32 17.96 4.67
C ASN A 101 20.95 16.58 4.95
N GLY A 102 20.26 15.50 4.61
CA GLY A 102 20.71 14.12 4.85
C GLY A 102 20.60 13.64 6.32
N ASN A 103 20.09 14.45 7.24
CA ASN A 103 19.94 14.07 8.64
C ASN A 103 18.80 13.05 8.84
N PRO A 104 19.06 11.85 9.37
CA PRO A 104 18.03 10.81 9.57
C PRO A 104 16.98 11.13 10.64
N ALA A 105 17.17 12.21 11.42
CA ALA A 105 16.25 12.63 12.48
C ALA A 105 15.50 13.94 12.17
N LEU A 106 15.72 14.54 11.00
CA LEU A 106 15.07 15.79 10.60
C LEU A 106 14.49 15.67 9.19
N SER A 107 13.27 16.14 9.03
CA SER A 107 12.54 16.22 7.76
C SER A 107 11.92 17.60 7.58
N SER A 108 11.16 17.76 6.51
CA SER A 108 10.31 18.93 6.26
C SER A 108 8.99 18.49 5.64
N PRO A 109 7.92 19.31 5.74
CA PRO A 109 6.65 19.03 5.04
C PRO A 109 6.79 18.87 3.52
N SER A 110 7.81 19.48 2.92
CA SER A 110 8.10 19.41 1.48
C SER A 110 8.88 18.17 1.04
N LEU A 111 9.45 17.40 1.98
CA LEU A 111 10.23 16.20 1.69
C LEU A 111 9.52 14.91 2.12
N ALA A 112 8.84 14.93 3.27
CA ALA A 112 8.19 13.76 3.84
C ALA A 112 6.99 13.30 3.00
N VAL A 113 6.93 12.02 2.66
CA VAL A 113 5.78 11.41 1.98
C VAL A 113 5.22 10.28 2.83
N LYS A 114 3.90 10.21 2.95
CA LYS A 114 3.18 9.21 3.78
C LYS A 114 3.61 7.78 3.43
N LYS A 115 4.10 7.00 4.40
CA LYS A 115 4.41 5.56 4.19
C LYS A 115 3.14 4.76 3.97
N PHE A 116 3.26 3.63 3.27
CA PHE A 116 2.15 2.68 3.18
C PHE A 116 1.94 1.96 4.52
N CYS A 117 0.72 1.94 5.04
CA CYS A 117 0.39 1.24 6.26
C CYS A 117 -0.26 -0.12 5.95
N ARG A 118 0.38 -1.23 6.34
CA ARG A 118 -0.16 -2.59 6.08
C ARG A 118 -1.47 -2.87 6.83
N THR A 119 -1.59 -2.31 8.03
CA THR A 119 -2.70 -2.57 8.95
C THR A 119 -3.34 -1.25 9.30
N ILE A 120 -4.50 -0.98 8.71
CA ILE A 120 -5.31 0.19 9.07
C ILE A 120 -6.32 -0.25 10.13
N THR A 121 -6.28 0.37 11.29
CA THR A 121 -7.33 0.26 12.28
C THR A 121 -8.27 1.45 12.10
N THR A 122 -9.46 1.23 11.53
CA THR A 122 -10.42 2.31 11.24
C THR A 122 -10.83 3.13 12.47
N LYS A 123 -10.73 2.56 13.68
CA LYS A 123 -11.03 3.23 14.95
C LYS A 123 -10.04 4.34 15.34
N GLU A 124 -8.81 4.30 14.83
CA GLU A 124 -7.73 5.24 15.20
C GLU A 124 -7.43 6.24 14.08
N MET A 125 -8.10 6.13 12.94
CA MET A 125 -7.78 6.92 11.76
C MET A 125 -8.56 8.23 11.74
N HIS A 126 -7.84 9.34 11.85
CA HIS A 126 -8.41 10.68 11.76
C HIS A 126 -8.41 11.19 10.31
N LYS A 127 -9.31 12.13 10.00
CA LYS A 127 -9.32 12.81 8.70
C LYS A 127 -7.98 13.51 8.40
N SER A 128 -7.27 13.96 9.42
CA SER A 128 -5.94 14.58 9.30
C SER A 128 -4.84 13.60 8.89
N ASP A 129 -5.10 12.29 8.95
CA ASP A 129 -4.15 11.25 8.57
C ASP A 129 -4.28 10.86 7.10
N VAL A 130 -5.34 11.32 6.43
CA VAL A 130 -5.65 11.01 5.02
C VAL A 130 -5.46 12.26 4.16
N ARG A 131 -4.77 12.14 3.03
CA ARG A 131 -4.55 13.23 2.08
C ARG A 131 -5.74 13.39 1.15
N PRO A 132 -6.28 14.60 0.94
CA PRO A 132 -7.31 14.85 -0.05
C PRO A 132 -6.75 14.73 -1.47
N LEU A 133 -7.65 14.59 -2.46
CA LEU A 133 -7.28 14.38 -3.87
C LEU A 133 -6.23 15.35 -4.42
N PRO A 134 -6.32 16.69 -4.23
CA PRO A 134 -5.32 17.61 -4.77
C PRO A 134 -3.90 17.33 -4.25
N VAL A 135 -3.79 17.01 -2.96
CA VAL A 135 -2.50 16.67 -2.33
C VAL A 135 -1.99 15.32 -2.84
N LEU A 136 -2.87 14.36 -3.10
CA LEU A 136 -2.49 13.06 -3.66
C LEU A 136 -1.93 13.20 -5.09
N VAL A 137 -2.54 14.05 -5.92
CA VAL A 137 -2.07 14.36 -7.28
C VAL A 137 -0.70 15.02 -7.23
N GLU A 138 -0.53 16.05 -6.40
CA GLU A 138 0.77 16.71 -6.19
C GLU A 138 1.84 15.74 -5.69
N THR A 139 1.47 14.87 -4.75
CA THR A 139 2.39 13.84 -4.22
C THR A 139 2.84 12.89 -5.32
N LEU A 140 1.92 12.39 -6.16
CA LEU A 140 2.27 11.50 -7.26
C LEU A 140 3.24 12.19 -8.24
N ASN A 141 2.93 13.44 -8.62
CA ASN A 141 3.80 14.24 -9.49
C ASN A 141 5.20 14.45 -8.90
N TYR A 142 5.30 14.69 -7.60
CA TYR A 142 6.58 14.75 -6.89
C TYR A 142 7.35 13.43 -7.00
N LEU A 143 6.69 12.30 -6.72
CA LEU A 143 7.32 10.97 -6.79
C LEU A 143 7.80 10.61 -8.19
N LEU A 144 7.00 10.90 -9.23
CA LEU A 144 7.37 10.59 -10.61
C LEU A 144 8.58 11.40 -11.09
N LYS A 145 8.75 12.63 -10.60
CA LYS A 145 9.96 13.44 -10.89
C LYS A 145 11.24 12.77 -10.35
N LEU A 146 11.16 12.01 -9.26
CA LEU A 146 12.32 11.29 -8.71
C LEU A 146 12.82 10.20 -9.65
N LEU A 147 11.98 9.64 -10.52
CA LEU A 147 12.36 8.59 -11.49
C LEU A 147 13.37 9.07 -12.54
N ASN A 148 13.50 10.38 -12.71
CA ASN A 148 14.45 11.03 -13.61
C ASN A 148 15.75 11.46 -12.90
N SER A 149 15.83 11.30 -11.57
CA SER A 149 17.03 11.66 -10.82
C SER A 149 18.16 10.65 -11.06
N THR A 150 19.39 11.16 -11.20
CA THR A 150 20.62 10.36 -11.30
C THR A 150 21.42 10.36 -10.01
N GLU A 151 20.93 11.01 -8.95
CA GLU A 151 21.65 11.17 -7.68
C GLU A 151 21.74 9.87 -6.86
N ARG A 152 20.83 8.94 -7.11
CA ARG A 152 20.71 7.66 -6.39
C ARG A 152 20.53 6.51 -7.39
N SER A 153 20.85 5.31 -6.94
CA SER A 153 20.59 4.12 -7.74
C SER A 153 19.09 3.93 -7.95
N PHE A 154 18.72 3.28 -9.05
CA PHE A 154 17.31 3.11 -9.40
C PHE A 154 16.56 2.27 -8.36
N GLU A 155 17.21 1.31 -7.71
CA GLU A 155 16.63 0.47 -6.66
C GLU A 155 16.20 1.30 -5.46
N VAL A 156 17.02 2.26 -5.04
CA VAL A 156 16.69 3.16 -3.91
C VAL A 156 15.50 4.05 -4.27
N ILE A 157 15.46 4.57 -5.51
CA ILE A 157 14.33 5.37 -6.01
C ILE A 157 13.07 4.49 -6.09
N HIS A 158 13.20 3.30 -6.66
CA HIS A 158 12.12 2.32 -6.80
C HIS A 158 11.51 2.01 -5.44
N ASP A 159 12.29 1.61 -4.45
CA ASP A 159 11.78 1.21 -3.13
C ASP A 159 10.98 2.33 -2.45
N PHE A 160 11.45 3.57 -2.62
CA PHE A 160 10.74 4.73 -2.11
C PHE A 160 9.43 4.96 -2.87
N VAL A 161 9.47 5.09 -4.19
CA VAL A 161 8.28 5.38 -5.01
C VAL A 161 7.26 4.25 -4.90
N PHE A 162 7.71 2.99 -4.93
CA PHE A 162 6.90 1.79 -4.77
C PHE A 162 6.09 1.78 -3.46
N ASP A 163 6.72 2.13 -2.34
CA ASP A 163 6.00 2.22 -1.06
C ASP A 163 5.01 3.39 -1.06
N ARG A 164 5.42 4.56 -1.55
CA ARG A 164 4.61 5.78 -1.49
C ARG A 164 3.42 5.77 -2.45
N THR A 165 3.52 5.15 -3.63
CA THR A 165 2.38 4.96 -4.55
C THR A 165 1.33 4.01 -3.95
N ARG A 166 1.75 2.99 -3.18
CA ARG A 166 0.81 2.16 -2.42
C ARG A 166 0.06 2.95 -1.35
N SER A 167 0.74 3.87 -0.67
CA SER A 167 0.12 4.79 0.29
C SER A 167 -0.89 5.73 -0.39
N ILE A 168 -0.57 6.23 -1.59
CA ILE A 168 -1.50 7.05 -2.39
C ILE A 168 -2.76 6.25 -2.74
N ARG A 169 -2.60 5.05 -3.28
CA ARG A 169 -3.74 4.16 -3.59
C ARG A 169 -4.58 3.85 -2.36
N GLN A 170 -3.93 3.62 -1.22
CA GLN A 170 -4.60 3.41 0.05
C GLN A 170 -5.48 4.62 0.44
N ASP A 171 -4.96 5.85 0.34
CA ASP A 171 -5.75 7.05 0.61
C ASP A 171 -6.90 7.25 -0.40
N LEU A 172 -6.69 6.93 -1.68
CA LEU A 172 -7.75 6.97 -2.70
C LEU A 172 -8.87 5.98 -2.40
N SER A 173 -8.53 4.74 -2.08
CA SER A 173 -9.50 3.70 -1.73
C SER A 173 -10.27 4.02 -0.45
N MET A 174 -9.61 4.57 0.58
CA MET A 174 -10.30 4.96 1.83
C MET A 174 -11.35 6.04 1.59
N GLN A 175 -11.09 6.95 0.66
CA GLN A 175 -11.99 8.07 0.35
C GLN A 175 -13.00 7.74 -0.76
N ASN A 176 -13.06 6.50 -1.26
CA ASN A 176 -13.97 6.06 -2.33
C ASN A 176 -14.09 7.05 -3.51
N ILE A 177 -12.97 7.64 -3.94
CA ILE A 177 -12.96 8.67 -4.98
C ILE A 177 -12.93 8.01 -6.35
N VAL A 178 -13.93 8.33 -7.19
CA VAL A 178 -14.08 7.79 -8.54
C VAL A 178 -14.28 8.95 -9.50
N ASN A 179 -13.23 9.33 -10.23
CA ASN A 179 -13.29 10.36 -11.28
C ASN A 179 -12.11 10.21 -12.27
N GLY A 180 -12.11 11.01 -13.34
CA GLY A 180 -11.07 10.99 -14.38
C GLY A 180 -9.66 11.34 -13.89
N GLU A 181 -9.53 12.17 -12.85
CA GLU A 181 -8.21 12.51 -12.27
C GLU A 181 -7.60 11.31 -11.54
N VAL A 182 -8.40 10.57 -10.78
CA VAL A 182 -7.99 9.31 -10.13
C VAL A 182 -7.61 8.27 -11.18
N ILE A 183 -8.37 8.15 -12.26
CA ILE A 183 -8.00 7.28 -13.40
C ILE A 183 -6.61 7.62 -13.92
N ASN A 184 -6.33 8.90 -14.21
CA ASN A 184 -5.01 9.34 -14.68
C ASN A 184 -3.89 9.01 -13.68
N MET A 185 -4.14 9.17 -12.37
CA MET A 185 -3.17 8.78 -11.35
C MET A 185 -2.85 7.27 -11.40
N TYR A 186 -3.87 6.43 -11.52
CA TYR A 186 -3.67 4.98 -11.63
C TYR A 186 -2.93 4.59 -12.90
N GLN A 187 -3.22 5.25 -14.03
CA GLN A 187 -2.47 5.08 -15.28
C GLN A 187 -0.97 5.34 -15.09
N GLU A 188 -0.60 6.46 -14.45
CA GLU A 188 0.80 6.79 -14.19
C GLU A 188 1.47 5.81 -13.21
N MET A 189 0.74 5.33 -12.20
CA MET A 189 1.26 4.30 -11.28
C MET A 189 1.48 2.95 -11.98
N VAL A 190 0.61 2.56 -12.92
CA VAL A 190 0.83 1.37 -13.78
C VAL A 190 2.08 1.56 -14.63
N LYS A 191 2.22 2.70 -15.32
CA LYS A 191 3.43 3.00 -16.12
C LYS A 191 4.70 2.95 -15.28
N PHE A 192 4.68 3.50 -14.06
CA PHE A 192 5.78 3.40 -13.10
C PHE A 192 6.18 1.94 -12.86
N HIS A 193 5.23 1.05 -12.59
CA HIS A 193 5.52 -0.35 -12.32
C HIS A 193 6.08 -1.09 -13.56
N VAL A 194 5.57 -0.79 -14.77
CA VAL A 194 6.09 -1.34 -16.03
C VAL A 194 7.53 -0.89 -16.26
N ILE A 195 7.81 0.42 -16.15
CA ILE A 195 9.15 0.99 -16.30
C ILE A 195 10.10 0.41 -15.25
N SER A 196 9.63 0.31 -14.00
CA SER A 196 10.42 -0.24 -12.90
C SER A 196 10.80 -1.68 -13.14
N HIS A 197 9.87 -2.51 -13.62
CA HIS A 197 10.16 -3.91 -13.94
C HIS A 197 11.30 -4.03 -14.98
N TYR A 198 11.24 -3.20 -16.03
CA TYR A 198 12.29 -3.17 -17.05
C TYR A 198 13.63 -2.71 -16.47
N LYS A 199 13.67 -1.58 -15.76
CA LYS A 199 14.91 -1.01 -15.20
C LYS A 199 15.55 -1.92 -14.15
N LEU A 200 14.75 -2.55 -13.28
CA LEU A 200 15.25 -3.48 -12.27
C LEU A 200 15.89 -4.73 -12.89
N ARG A 201 15.52 -5.12 -14.11
CA ARG A 201 16.13 -6.26 -14.81
C ARG A 201 17.57 -5.97 -15.19
N SER A 202 17.86 -4.73 -15.59
CA SER A 202 19.20 -4.28 -15.99
C SER A 202 20.17 -4.13 -14.82
N CYS A 203 19.67 -3.97 -13.59
CA CYS A 203 20.48 -3.70 -12.41
C CYS A 203 20.82 -4.95 -11.57
N SER A 204 20.26 -6.12 -11.90
CA SER A 204 20.14 -7.23 -10.95
C SER A 204 20.93 -8.47 -11.33
N ASN A 205 22.03 -8.72 -10.60
CA ASN A 205 22.75 -10.01 -10.57
C ASN A 205 22.67 -10.70 -9.18
N SER A 206 21.76 -10.28 -8.30
CA SER A 206 21.65 -10.75 -6.90
C SER A 206 20.34 -11.50 -6.61
N GLN A 207 20.34 -12.32 -5.54
CA GLN A 207 19.16 -13.06 -5.07
C GLN A 207 17.99 -12.13 -4.67
N ASP A 208 18.31 -10.96 -4.09
CA ASP A 208 17.31 -9.99 -3.60
C ASP A 208 16.49 -9.37 -4.74
N ALA A 209 17.05 -9.31 -5.94
CA ALA A 209 16.36 -8.82 -7.12
C ALA A 209 15.11 -9.63 -7.46
N SER A 210 15.16 -10.96 -7.29
CA SER A 210 14.01 -11.82 -7.61
C SER A 210 12.78 -11.46 -6.76
N SER A 211 12.99 -11.21 -5.46
CA SER A 211 11.93 -10.78 -4.56
C SER A 211 11.38 -9.40 -4.92
N LEU A 212 12.26 -8.46 -5.31
CA LEU A 212 11.86 -7.12 -5.72
C LEU A 212 11.02 -7.13 -7.00
N HIS A 213 11.45 -7.93 -7.99
CA HIS A 213 10.70 -8.16 -9.24
C HIS A 213 9.32 -8.74 -8.98
N TYR A 214 9.25 -9.77 -8.13
CA TYR A 214 7.99 -10.41 -7.75
C TYR A 214 7.03 -9.42 -7.10
N LEU A 215 7.49 -8.65 -6.10
CA LEU A 215 6.67 -7.66 -5.42
C LEU A 215 6.21 -6.54 -6.36
N ASN A 216 7.08 -6.09 -7.27
CA ASN A 216 6.72 -5.12 -8.29
C ASN A 216 5.61 -5.64 -9.22
N MET A 217 5.71 -6.91 -9.66
CA MET A 217 4.65 -7.55 -10.46
C MET A 217 3.34 -7.70 -9.69
N GLU A 218 3.39 -8.09 -8.42
CA GLU A 218 2.19 -8.18 -7.59
C GLU A 218 1.46 -6.83 -7.47
N GLN A 219 2.21 -5.74 -7.27
CA GLN A 219 1.61 -4.40 -7.20
C GLN A 219 1.19 -3.86 -8.56
N LEU A 220 1.88 -4.21 -9.64
CA LEU A 220 1.44 -3.91 -11.01
C LEU A 220 0.05 -4.50 -11.26
N THR A 221 -0.11 -5.80 -11.01
CA THR A 221 -1.41 -6.48 -11.18
C THR A 221 -2.49 -5.82 -10.34
N LYS A 222 -2.24 -5.60 -9.05
CA LYS A 222 -3.23 -4.94 -8.15
C LYS A 222 -3.60 -3.53 -8.59
N THR A 223 -2.63 -2.75 -9.04
CA THR A 223 -2.86 -1.37 -9.49
C THR A 223 -3.65 -1.36 -10.80
N LEU A 224 -3.31 -2.26 -11.72
CA LEU A 224 -4.01 -2.39 -12.99
C LEU A 224 -5.45 -2.89 -12.81
N THR A 225 -5.68 -3.90 -11.97
CA THR A 225 -7.05 -4.35 -11.64
C THR A 225 -7.90 -3.21 -11.12
N SER A 226 -7.41 -2.43 -10.15
CA SER A 226 -8.13 -1.26 -9.65
C SER A 226 -8.38 -0.20 -10.73
N LEU A 227 -7.48 -0.03 -11.70
CA LEU A 227 -7.70 0.87 -12.83
C LEU A 227 -8.83 0.38 -13.74
N LEU A 228 -8.93 -0.93 -13.98
CA LEU A 228 -10.04 -1.49 -14.77
C LEU A 228 -11.38 -1.33 -14.04
N ASP A 229 -11.41 -1.58 -12.73
CA ASP A 229 -12.61 -1.35 -11.90
C ASP A 229 -13.05 0.13 -11.97
N LEU A 230 -12.10 1.06 -11.99
CA LEU A 230 -12.38 2.50 -12.16
C LEU A 230 -12.95 2.81 -13.55
N TYR A 231 -12.46 2.20 -14.63
CA TYR A 231 -13.06 2.37 -15.96
C TYR A 231 -14.51 1.88 -15.98
N GLU A 232 -14.78 0.71 -15.39
CA GLU A 232 -16.13 0.16 -15.31
C GLU A 232 -17.06 1.08 -14.51
N ALA A 233 -16.61 1.60 -13.37
CA ALA A 233 -17.38 2.52 -12.53
C ALA A 233 -17.66 3.88 -13.22
N ASN A 234 -16.81 4.32 -14.16
CA ASN A 234 -16.97 5.58 -14.91
C ASN A 234 -17.61 5.41 -16.29
N ARG A 235 -18.12 4.21 -16.63
CA ARG A 235 -18.67 3.91 -17.96
C ARG A 235 -19.91 4.74 -18.32
N SER A 236 -20.66 5.20 -17.33
CA SER A 236 -21.90 5.97 -17.49
C SER A 236 -21.65 7.47 -17.70
N SER A 237 -20.53 8.01 -17.22
CA SER A 237 -20.09 9.37 -17.50
C SER A 237 -19.39 9.39 -18.85
N SER A 238 -20.02 9.95 -19.88
CA SER A 238 -19.63 9.91 -21.30
C SER A 238 -18.25 10.50 -21.66
N SER A 239 -17.36 10.74 -20.70
CA SER A 239 -15.94 10.99 -20.93
C SER A 239 -15.25 9.66 -21.27
N ALA A 240 -15.22 9.32 -22.56
CA ALA A 240 -14.43 8.20 -23.06
C ALA A 240 -12.98 8.34 -22.54
N CYS A 241 -12.55 7.39 -21.71
CA CYS A 241 -11.16 7.32 -21.27
C CYS A 241 -10.32 6.89 -22.48
N GLY A 242 -9.81 7.87 -23.25
CA GLY A 242 -9.16 7.60 -24.54
C GLY A 242 -8.01 6.59 -24.50
N ASN A 243 -7.41 6.39 -23.33
CA ASN A 243 -6.30 5.45 -23.13
C ASN A 243 -6.76 4.08 -22.57
N GLU A 244 -8.05 3.85 -22.34
CA GLU A 244 -8.55 2.61 -21.70
C GLU A 244 -8.05 1.34 -22.41
N ALA A 245 -8.07 1.32 -23.74
CA ALA A 245 -7.60 0.19 -24.54
C ALA A 245 -6.11 -0.13 -24.32
N GLU A 246 -5.26 0.88 -24.07
CA GLU A 246 -3.84 0.68 -23.75
C GLU A 246 -3.69 -0.14 -22.47
N PHE A 247 -4.42 0.21 -21.42
CA PHE A 247 -4.31 -0.46 -20.12
C PHE A 247 -4.96 -1.84 -20.09
N HIS A 248 -6.06 -2.05 -20.84
CA HIS A 248 -6.57 -3.41 -21.09
C HIS A 248 -5.53 -4.28 -21.80
N SER A 249 -4.74 -3.72 -22.73
CA SER A 249 -3.68 -4.48 -23.38
C SER A 249 -2.60 -4.95 -22.39
N PHE A 250 -2.21 -4.11 -21.42
CA PHE A 250 -1.30 -4.51 -20.35
C PHE A 250 -1.87 -5.63 -19.49
N TYR A 251 -3.19 -5.61 -19.23
CA TYR A 251 -3.85 -6.64 -18.44
C TYR A 251 -3.81 -7.99 -19.17
N VAL A 252 -4.10 -7.99 -20.47
CA VAL A 252 -3.95 -9.18 -21.31
C VAL A 252 -2.51 -9.70 -21.26
N LEU A 253 -1.52 -8.83 -21.50
CA LEU A 253 -0.09 -9.20 -21.48
C LEU A 253 0.35 -9.82 -20.15
N LEU A 254 -0.12 -9.31 -19.01
CA LEU A 254 0.20 -9.85 -17.69
C LEU A 254 -0.34 -11.27 -17.46
N HIS A 255 -1.42 -11.65 -18.16
CA HIS A 255 -2.07 -12.95 -18.02
C HIS A 255 -1.82 -13.88 -19.23
N LEU A 256 -1.00 -13.45 -20.20
CA LEU A 256 -0.62 -14.31 -21.31
C LEU A 256 0.17 -15.52 -20.81
N GLY A 257 -0.30 -16.72 -21.13
CA GLY A 257 0.36 -17.96 -20.73
C GLY A 257 0.05 -18.42 -19.30
N SER A 258 -0.75 -17.66 -18.55
CA SER A 258 -1.45 -18.15 -17.35
C SER A 258 -2.52 -19.15 -17.80
N LYS A 259 -2.10 -20.34 -18.27
CA LYS A 259 -3.02 -21.46 -18.44
C LYS A 259 -3.74 -21.61 -17.09
N SER A 260 -5.05 -21.45 -17.11
CA SER A 260 -5.95 -21.83 -16.02
C SER A 260 -5.49 -23.19 -15.48
N GLN A 261 -4.76 -23.20 -14.37
CA GLN A 261 -4.68 -24.42 -13.57
C GLN A 261 -6.11 -24.66 -13.11
N PRO A 262 -6.74 -25.78 -13.50
CA PRO A 262 -7.96 -26.18 -12.83
C PRO A 262 -7.59 -26.31 -11.36
N MET A 263 -8.31 -25.61 -10.48
CA MET A 263 -8.30 -25.97 -9.06
C MET A 263 -8.56 -27.47 -9.00
N GLY A 264 -7.55 -28.22 -8.60
CA GLY A 264 -7.65 -29.66 -8.43
C GLY A 264 -8.86 -29.97 -7.57
N GLU A 265 -9.65 -30.93 -8.04
CA GLU A 265 -10.76 -31.50 -7.31
C GLU A 265 -10.37 -31.77 -5.87
N SER A 266 -11.27 -31.35 -4.97
CA SER A 266 -11.25 -31.76 -3.57
C SER A 266 -11.33 -33.29 -3.52
N LEU A 267 -10.19 -33.95 -3.29
CA LEU A 267 -10.20 -35.35 -2.90
C LEU A 267 -10.69 -35.43 -1.46
N SER A 268 -12.01 -35.62 -1.34
CA SER A 268 -12.63 -36.25 -0.18
C SER A 268 -12.07 -37.66 -0.02
N LEU A 269 -11.40 -37.92 1.11
CA LEU A 269 -11.42 -39.16 1.88
C LEU A 269 -11.26 -38.82 3.36
#